data_AF-R7UVH1-F1
#
_entry.id   AF-R7UVH1-F1
#
_cell.length_a   1.000
_cell.length_b   1.000
_cell.length_c   1.000
_cell.angle_alpha   90.00
_cell.angle_beta   90.00
_cell.angle_gamma   90.00
#
_symmetry.space_group_name_H-M   'P 1'
#
loop_
_entity.id
_entity.type
_entity.pdbx_description
1 polymer ?
#
loop_
_entity_poly.entity_id
_entity_poly.type
_entity_poly.pdbx_seq_one_letter_code
_entity_poly.pdbx_strand_id
1 'polypeptide(L)'
;MDDLFTPQQTKEIQGAFSSKAIRESGSLRFAKLWLTNGESILYFHAGDFIDEESVAHAVQKHLLPSDCRITTSELQGVIEAKNVLIIVDAFDEANAGNRTLDRLIEGDILRHKTLLITSRPNFLQNKLSLFDSKFKVEGYDKEEQLKHVERYAAHQNIASAPFESMLEEESIIDLCSNPLNLTLLCLLREEEEDTQLRNTRTALYTSIHRIIKEKAAKRLNLAPEKVEESLLRPLYRFAFEAHQKNETVVRENDFKKVKNFQQVCEVGYLTRELSMSRLQPENIEKQPADMVPPILRSKVEKATIQMKNGKSPGEDQVVIEMVKAGGDIIQEKLREIFNKVIEEEKILRFYQLEMADSVVPSVCEMIESLKELREFTSDLQRDKSLTEEGFKQLKPIVKRNGLNTFVRSALFY
;
A
#
# COMPACT_ATOMS: atom_id res chain seq x y z
N MET A 1 4.57 20.50 20.77
CA MET A 1 4.15 20.88 19.39
C MET A 1 3.61 22.31 19.37
N ASP A 2 3.01 22.78 20.47
CA ASP A 2 2.21 24.02 20.48
C ASP A 2 3.01 25.33 20.50
N ASP A 3 4.33 25.29 20.74
CA ASP A 3 5.16 26.51 20.82
C ASP A 3 6.00 26.81 19.56
N LEU A 4 6.00 25.94 18.55
CA LEU A 4 6.85 26.08 17.35
C LEU A 4 6.06 26.22 16.04
N PHE A 5 4.78 25.83 16.03
CA PHE A 5 3.94 25.84 14.84
C PHE A 5 2.53 26.30 15.21
N THR A 6 1.88 27.04 14.33
CA THR A 6 0.46 27.39 14.52
C THR A 6 -0.37 26.11 14.60
N PRO A 7 -1.52 26.10 15.32
CA PRO A 7 -2.39 24.93 15.40
C PRO A 7 -2.80 24.37 14.02
N GLN A 8 -2.85 25.23 13.00
CA GLN A 8 -3.13 24.83 11.62
C GLN A 8 -1.95 24.14 10.94
N GLN A 9 -0.72 24.67 11.07
CA GLN A 9 0.51 23.99 10.62
C GLN A 9 0.70 22.65 11.35
N THR A 10 0.48 22.60 12.67
CA THR A 10 0.53 21.36 13.44
C THR A 10 -0.46 20.32 12.91
N LYS A 11 -1.64 20.75 12.48
CA LYS A 11 -2.69 19.88 11.92
C LYS A 11 -2.42 19.45 10.48
N GLU A 12 -1.81 20.29 9.66
CA GLU A 12 -1.34 19.96 8.30
C GLU A 12 -0.16 18.98 8.35
N ILE A 13 0.79 19.21 9.27
CA ILE A 13 1.90 18.33 9.60
C ILE A 13 1.34 16.97 10.08
N GLN A 14 0.48 16.95 11.10
CA GLN A 14 -0.15 15.71 11.59
C GLN A 14 -1.03 15.00 10.54
N GLY A 15 -1.76 15.75 9.71
CA GLY A 15 -2.61 15.21 8.65
C GLY A 15 -1.83 14.59 7.49
N ALA A 16 -0.71 15.20 7.11
CA ALA A 16 0.26 14.61 6.19
C ALA A 16 0.92 13.34 6.79
N PHE A 17 0.89 13.19 8.10
CA PHE A 17 1.55 12.10 8.85
C PHE A 17 0.61 10.99 9.36
N SER A 18 -0.70 11.04 9.04
CA SER A 18 -1.72 10.13 9.62
C SER A 18 -2.74 9.60 8.60
N SER A 19 -2.41 9.47 7.31
CA SER A 19 -3.41 9.04 6.32
C SER A 19 -3.85 7.58 6.50
N LYS A 20 -5.16 7.35 6.40
CA LYS A 20 -5.88 6.09 6.63
C LYS A 20 -5.53 4.96 5.63
N ALA A 21 -4.76 5.27 4.57
CA ALA A 21 -4.23 4.32 3.58
C ALA A 21 -3.21 3.30 4.15
N ILE A 22 -2.85 3.47 5.43
CA ILE A 22 -1.84 2.69 6.16
C ILE A 22 -2.30 1.24 6.45
N ARG A 23 -3.59 0.91 6.44
CA ARG A 23 -4.07 -0.46 6.76
C ARG A 23 -4.10 -1.45 5.60
N GLU A 24 -4.09 -1.01 4.34
CA GLU A 24 -4.48 -1.88 3.21
C GLU A 24 -3.41 -2.12 2.12
N SER A 25 -2.22 -1.48 2.18
CA SER A 25 -1.21 -1.65 1.12
C SER A 25 -0.01 -2.52 1.54
N GLY A 26 -0.04 -3.79 1.12
CA GLY A 26 1.07 -4.75 1.16
C GLY A 26 2.14 -4.53 0.07
N SER A 27 2.40 -3.28 -0.35
CA SER A 27 3.40 -2.96 -1.37
C SER A 27 4.36 -1.87 -0.88
N LEU A 28 5.65 -2.21 -0.87
CA LEU A 28 6.79 -1.52 -0.28
C LEU A 28 7.27 -0.28 -1.08
N ARG A 29 6.36 0.57 -1.60
CA ARG A 29 6.75 1.70 -2.47
C ARG A 29 6.06 3.03 -2.18
N PHE A 30 5.76 3.31 -0.92
CA PHE A 30 5.33 4.65 -0.51
C PHE A 30 6.26 5.16 0.57
N ALA A 31 6.76 6.38 0.39
CA ALA A 31 7.36 7.10 1.50
C ALA A 31 6.29 7.35 2.57
N LYS A 32 6.48 6.74 3.74
CA LYS A 32 5.54 6.79 4.86
C LYS A 32 6.21 7.54 6.03
N LEU A 33 5.54 8.56 6.55
CA LEU A 33 5.87 9.06 7.88
C LEU A 33 5.09 8.29 8.94
N TRP A 34 5.79 7.70 9.91
CA TRP A 34 5.15 7.13 11.10
C TRP A 34 5.31 8.09 12.26
N LEU A 35 4.24 8.25 13.04
CA LEU A 35 4.26 8.82 14.38
C LEU A 35 3.75 7.76 15.34
N THR A 36 4.65 7.03 15.99
CA THR A 36 4.31 6.15 17.11
C THR A 36 5.15 6.56 18.31
N ASN A 37 4.50 6.75 19.47
CA ASN A 37 5.16 7.07 20.75
C ASN A 37 6.22 8.20 20.71
N GLY A 38 6.00 9.25 19.92
CA GLY A 38 6.88 10.43 19.90
C GLY A 38 8.08 10.35 18.94
N GLU A 39 8.20 9.28 18.14
CA GLU A 39 9.24 9.14 17.11
C GLU A 39 8.66 9.38 15.71
N SER A 40 9.40 10.10 14.86
CA SER A 40 9.04 10.38 13.47
C SER A 40 9.85 9.49 12.52
N ILE A 41 9.23 8.79 11.58
CA ILE A 41 9.95 7.99 10.57
C ILE A 41 9.99 8.74 9.24
N LEU A 42 11.13 8.96 8.61
CA LEU A 42 11.24 9.50 7.25
C LEU A 42 11.68 8.39 6.31
N TYR A 43 10.86 8.05 5.31
CA TYR A 43 11.23 7.06 4.30
C TYR A 43 11.62 7.72 2.98
N PHE A 44 12.73 7.31 2.41
CA PHE A 44 13.24 7.78 1.12
C PHE A 44 13.68 6.60 0.25
N HIS A 45 13.57 6.75 -1.06
CA HIS A 45 14.42 6.00 -1.98
C HIS A 45 15.80 6.67 -2.02
N ALA A 46 16.90 5.94 -2.16
CA ALA A 46 18.24 6.53 -2.19
C ALA A 46 18.41 7.58 -3.30
N GLY A 47 17.75 7.35 -4.45
CA GLY A 47 17.68 8.30 -5.56
C GLY A 47 17.01 9.64 -5.22
N ASP A 48 16.23 9.71 -4.14
CA ASP A 48 15.58 10.95 -3.69
C ASP A 48 16.61 11.94 -3.10
N PHE A 49 17.83 11.51 -2.79
CA PHE A 49 18.91 12.39 -2.31
C PHE A 49 19.84 12.90 -3.42
N ILE A 50 19.64 12.47 -4.67
CA ILE A 50 20.45 12.95 -5.80
C ILE A 50 20.21 14.46 -5.97
N ASP A 51 21.31 15.21 -6.00
CA ASP A 51 21.33 16.68 -6.09
C ASP A 51 20.59 17.41 -4.95
N GLU A 52 20.29 16.73 -3.84
CA GLU A 52 19.69 17.38 -2.67
C GLU A 52 20.75 17.97 -1.74
N GLU A 53 20.52 19.20 -1.28
CA GLU A 53 21.45 19.91 -0.38
C GLU A 53 21.34 19.48 1.09
N SER A 54 20.19 18.94 1.50
CA SER A 54 19.90 18.54 2.88
C SER A 54 18.75 17.54 2.97
N VAL A 55 18.61 16.88 4.12
CA VAL A 55 17.45 16.02 4.40
C VAL A 55 16.16 16.82 4.40
N ALA A 56 16.16 18.05 4.94
CA ALA A 56 14.99 18.92 4.93
C ALA A 56 14.54 19.26 3.50
N HIS A 57 15.47 19.47 2.56
CA HIS A 57 15.13 19.70 1.16
C HIS A 57 14.52 18.45 0.53
N ALA A 58 15.10 17.27 0.80
CA ALA A 58 14.52 16.00 0.35
C ALA A 58 13.10 15.77 0.90
N VAL A 59 12.85 16.10 2.17
CA VAL A 59 11.50 16.06 2.77
C VAL A 59 10.54 16.97 2.01
N GLN A 60 10.93 18.22 1.80
CA GLN A 60 10.07 19.21 1.16
C GLN A 60 9.71 18.81 -0.28
N LYS A 61 10.68 18.29 -1.03
CA LYS A 61 10.53 17.99 -2.46
C LYS A 61 9.86 16.66 -2.74
N HIS A 62 10.17 15.63 -1.96
CA HIS A 62 9.77 14.25 -2.27
C HIS A 62 8.66 13.72 -1.36
N LEU A 63 8.54 14.26 -0.13
CA LEU A 63 7.55 13.80 0.84
C LEU A 63 6.35 14.72 0.93
N LEU A 64 6.54 16.03 0.96
CA LEU A 64 5.45 16.98 1.18
C LEU A 64 4.67 17.31 -0.11
N PRO A 65 3.38 17.69 0.02
CA PRO A 65 2.63 18.28 -1.07
C PRO A 65 3.28 19.56 -1.60
N SER A 66 3.11 19.84 -2.90
CA SER A 66 3.69 21.04 -3.54
C SER A 66 3.08 22.36 -3.06
N ASP A 67 1.87 22.32 -2.49
CA ASP A 67 1.17 23.46 -1.90
C ASP A 67 1.47 23.64 -0.40
N CYS A 68 2.27 22.75 0.19
CA CYS A 68 2.69 22.84 1.58
C CYS A 68 3.63 24.04 1.78
N ARG A 69 3.25 24.96 2.69
CA ARG A 69 3.97 26.22 2.94
C ARG A 69 5.13 26.11 3.94
N ILE A 70 5.51 24.91 4.34
CA ILE A 70 6.60 24.70 5.29
C ILE A 70 7.93 24.93 4.58
N THR A 71 8.75 25.81 5.15
CA THR A 71 10.09 26.12 4.64
C THR A 71 11.08 25.01 5.00
N THR A 72 12.16 24.92 4.22
CA THR A 72 13.26 23.99 4.50
C THR A 72 13.88 24.22 5.87
N SER A 73 13.98 25.48 6.33
CA SER A 73 14.51 25.83 7.65
C SER A 73 13.62 25.36 8.79
N GLU A 74 12.30 25.47 8.64
CA GLU A 74 11.34 24.92 9.62
C GLU A 74 11.43 23.40 9.69
N LEU A 75 11.53 22.71 8.55
CA LEU A 75 11.73 21.26 8.49
C LEU A 75 13.04 20.84 9.14
N GLN A 76 14.13 21.58 8.88
CA GLN A 76 15.42 21.34 9.50
C GLN A 76 15.31 21.42 11.03
N GLY A 77 14.67 22.46 11.56
CA GLY A 77 14.44 22.60 13.00
C GLY A 77 13.62 21.45 13.59
N VAL A 78 12.61 20.94 12.87
CA VAL A 78 11.83 19.77 13.31
C VAL A 78 12.66 18.50 13.34
N ILE A 79 13.43 18.24 12.27
CA ILE A 79 14.28 17.05 12.15
C ILE A 79 15.35 17.05 13.26
N GLU A 80 15.93 18.21 13.55
CA GLU A 80 16.91 18.38 14.61
C GLU A 80 16.30 18.20 16.00
N ALA A 81 15.11 18.76 16.24
CA ALA A 81 14.48 18.74 17.56
C ALA A 81 13.86 17.38 17.95
N LYS A 82 13.41 16.58 16.98
CA LYS A 82 12.69 15.32 17.25
C LYS A 82 13.56 14.09 17.13
N ASN A 83 13.18 13.00 17.80
CA ASN A 83 13.77 11.71 17.46
C ASN A 83 13.20 11.24 16.11
N VAL A 84 14.09 11.09 15.13
CA VAL A 84 13.71 10.74 13.76
C VAL A 84 14.46 9.49 13.32
N LEU A 85 13.73 8.48 12.86
CA LEU A 85 14.29 7.34 12.14
C LEU A 85 14.24 7.64 10.64
N ILE A 86 15.38 7.69 9.99
CA ILE A 86 15.48 7.89 8.54
C ILE A 86 15.70 6.52 7.90
N ILE A 87 14.76 6.08 7.06
CA ILE A 87 14.84 4.86 6.27
C ILE A 87 15.19 5.27 4.85
N VAL A 88 16.29 4.75 4.30
CA VAL A 88 16.69 4.96 2.91
C VAL A 88 16.76 3.61 2.20
N ASP A 89 15.84 3.41 1.28
CA ASP A 89 15.71 2.19 0.51
C ASP A 89 16.58 2.19 -0.76
N ALA A 90 17.05 1.02 -1.17
CA ALA A 90 17.74 0.77 -2.42
C ALA A 90 19.01 1.62 -2.65
N PHE A 91 19.91 1.67 -1.66
CA PHE A 91 21.18 2.40 -1.76
C PHE A 91 22.00 2.04 -2.99
N ASP A 92 21.93 0.79 -3.47
CA ASP A 92 22.64 0.35 -4.67
C ASP A 92 22.24 1.10 -5.95
N GLU A 93 21.04 1.68 -5.98
CA GLU A 93 20.52 2.43 -7.12
C GLU A 93 21.03 3.89 -7.17
N ALA A 94 21.60 4.40 -6.07
CA ALA A 94 22.13 5.76 -5.99
C ALA A 94 23.39 5.84 -5.10
N ASN A 95 24.27 4.84 -5.23
CA ASN A 95 25.46 4.69 -4.38
C ASN A 95 26.62 5.62 -4.73
N ALA A 96 26.55 6.33 -5.86
CA ALA A 96 27.60 7.17 -6.40
C ALA A 96 27.11 8.60 -6.61
N GLY A 97 27.94 9.59 -6.27
CA GLY A 97 27.62 11.02 -6.44
C GLY A 97 26.59 11.57 -5.46
N ASN A 98 26.13 10.78 -4.49
CA ASN A 98 25.08 11.15 -3.55
C ASN A 98 25.66 11.72 -2.25
N ARG A 99 26.18 12.95 -2.33
CA ARG A 99 26.94 13.59 -1.23
C ARG A 99 26.15 13.72 0.06
N THR A 100 24.85 14.02 0.00
CA THR A 100 24.02 14.19 1.21
C THR A 100 23.81 12.86 1.91
N LEU A 101 23.58 11.78 1.15
CA LEU A 101 23.46 10.45 1.70
C LEU A 101 24.80 9.94 2.27
N ASP A 102 25.92 10.21 1.59
CA ASP A 102 27.26 9.88 2.11
C ASP A 102 27.51 10.56 3.46
N ARG A 103 27.20 11.85 3.59
CA ARG A 103 27.33 12.59 4.86
C ARG A 103 26.40 12.09 5.96
N LEU A 104 25.22 11.58 5.62
CA LEU A 104 24.34 10.91 6.59
C LEU A 104 24.97 9.62 7.11
N ILE A 105 25.52 8.80 6.21
CA ILE A 105 26.18 7.53 6.55
C ILE A 105 27.43 7.76 7.38
N GLU A 106 28.22 8.78 7.06
CA GLU A 106 29.44 9.15 7.77
C GLU A 106 29.18 9.79 9.14
N GLY A 107 27.93 10.19 9.43
CA GLY A 107 27.58 10.91 10.66
C GLY A 107 28.10 12.36 10.67
N ASP A 108 28.34 12.93 9.49
CA ASP A 108 28.67 14.34 9.30
C ASP A 108 27.46 15.24 9.56
N ILE A 109 26.28 14.76 9.20
CA ILE A 109 24.99 15.41 9.47
C ILE A 109 24.06 14.45 10.18
N LEU A 110 23.20 14.98 11.05
CA LEU A 110 22.19 14.22 11.79
C LEU A 110 22.74 12.99 12.54
N ARG A 111 23.99 13.02 13.01
CA ARG A 111 24.68 11.91 13.69
C ARG A 111 23.97 11.28 14.89
N HIS A 112 23.06 12.03 15.51
CA HIS A 112 22.29 11.57 16.67
C HIS A 112 20.92 11.02 16.28
N LYS A 113 20.62 10.91 14.98
CA LYS A 113 19.39 10.33 14.43
C LYS A 113 19.67 8.90 13.99
N THR A 114 18.65 8.05 14.04
CA THR A 114 18.78 6.67 13.57
C THR A 114 18.63 6.62 12.06
N LEU A 115 19.57 5.96 11.38
CA LEU A 115 19.56 5.74 9.94
C LEU A 115 19.48 4.24 9.66
N LEU A 116 18.46 3.83 8.91
CA LEU A 116 18.31 2.47 8.38
C LEU A 116 18.46 2.52 6.88
N ILE A 117 19.41 1.75 6.33
CA ILE A 117 19.66 1.68 4.89
C ILE A 117 19.45 0.25 4.41
N THR A 118 18.79 0.10 3.26
CA THR A 118 18.74 -1.17 2.51
C THR A 118 19.65 -1.08 1.29
N SER A 119 20.30 -2.19 0.93
CA SER A 119 21.16 -2.25 -0.25
C SER A 119 21.43 -3.69 -0.66
N ARG A 120 21.76 -3.90 -1.94
CA ARG A 120 22.38 -5.14 -2.38
C ARG A 120 23.78 -5.34 -1.76
N PRO A 121 24.21 -6.59 -1.50
CA PRO A 121 25.41 -6.89 -0.70
C PRO A 121 26.72 -6.22 -1.15
N ASN A 122 26.87 -5.95 -2.44
CA ASN A 122 28.14 -5.47 -3.00
C ASN A 122 28.30 -3.94 -2.98
N PHE A 123 27.26 -3.19 -2.61
CA PHE A 123 27.26 -1.72 -2.77
C PHE A 123 27.65 -0.98 -1.50
N LEU A 124 27.45 -1.59 -0.33
CA LEU A 124 27.80 -1.02 0.97
C LEU A 124 29.15 -1.49 1.52
N GLN A 125 29.87 -2.41 0.86
CA GLN A 125 31.03 -3.09 1.45
C GLN A 125 32.06 -2.13 2.08
N ASN A 126 32.39 -1.04 1.39
CA ASN A 126 33.37 -0.05 1.86
C ASN A 126 32.85 0.87 2.98
N LYS A 127 31.54 0.87 3.23
CA LYS A 127 30.85 1.71 4.21
C LYS A 127 30.31 0.90 5.39
N LEU A 128 30.37 -0.44 5.35
CA LEU A 128 29.85 -1.29 6.43
C LEU A 128 30.50 -0.99 7.78
N SER A 129 31.76 -0.56 7.86
CA SER A 129 32.41 -0.21 9.13
C SER A 129 31.78 1.01 9.83
N LEU A 130 31.00 1.82 9.12
CA LEU A 130 30.34 3.02 9.65
C LEU A 130 29.01 2.70 10.35
N PHE A 131 28.46 1.49 10.17
CA PHE A 131 27.17 1.12 10.75
C PHE A 131 27.34 0.36 12.07
N ASP A 132 26.58 0.79 13.08
CA ASP A 132 26.53 0.15 14.40
C ASP A 132 25.94 -1.27 14.37
N SER A 133 25.00 -1.52 13.45
CA SER A 133 24.29 -2.79 13.30
C SER A 133 24.13 -3.18 11.84
N LYS A 134 24.21 -4.48 11.56
CA LYS A 134 24.19 -5.04 10.20
C LYS A 134 23.26 -6.24 10.17
N PHE A 135 22.31 -6.21 9.25
CA PHE A 135 21.34 -7.27 9.06
C PHE A 135 21.43 -7.79 7.64
N LYS A 136 21.18 -9.08 7.47
CA LYS A 136 21.12 -9.74 6.16
C LYS A 136 19.76 -10.40 6.04
N VAL A 137 19.10 -10.17 4.91
CA VAL A 137 17.85 -10.87 4.56
C VAL A 137 18.23 -12.21 3.95
N GLU A 138 17.87 -13.31 4.60
CA GLU A 138 18.28 -14.68 4.21
C GLU A 138 17.26 -15.41 3.33
N GLY A 139 16.13 -14.76 3.01
CA GLY A 139 15.01 -15.39 2.31
C GLY A 139 14.07 -16.12 3.28
N TYR A 140 13.08 -16.81 2.74
CA TYR A 140 12.11 -17.58 3.50
C TYR A 140 12.64 -18.94 3.93
N ASP A 141 12.42 -19.28 5.20
CA ASP A 141 12.47 -20.65 5.66
C ASP A 141 11.26 -21.48 5.17
N LYS A 142 11.23 -22.78 5.49
CA LYS A 142 10.15 -23.68 5.05
C LYS A 142 8.77 -23.28 5.58
N GLU A 143 8.70 -22.78 6.81
CA GLU A 143 7.43 -22.38 7.43
C GLU A 143 6.91 -21.09 6.79
N GLU A 144 7.80 -20.14 6.50
CA GLU A 144 7.48 -18.91 5.80
C GLU A 144 7.06 -19.17 4.34
N GLN A 145 7.69 -20.13 3.66
CA GLN A 145 7.29 -20.58 2.32
C GLN A 145 5.86 -21.13 2.32
N LEU A 146 5.52 -22.00 3.28
CA LEU A 146 4.18 -22.55 3.44
C LEU A 146 3.15 -21.44 3.68
N LYS A 147 3.43 -20.53 4.63
CA LYS A 147 2.56 -19.37 4.91
C LYS A 147 2.40 -18.47 3.68
N HIS A 148 3.42 -18.32 2.85
CA HIS A 148 3.33 -17.50 1.64
C HIS A 148 2.36 -18.12 0.64
N VAL A 149 2.46 -19.42 0.36
CA VAL A 149 1.58 -20.08 -0.61
C VAL A 149 0.13 -20.18 -0.11
N GLU A 150 -0.08 -20.38 1.19
CA GLU A 150 -1.41 -20.32 1.81
C GLU A 150 -2.03 -18.92 1.64
N ARG A 151 -1.27 -17.86 1.90
CA ARG A 151 -1.72 -16.47 1.71
C ARG A 151 -2.01 -16.16 0.24
N TYR A 152 -1.18 -16.65 -0.68
CA TYR A 152 -1.41 -16.51 -2.11
C TYR A 152 -2.73 -17.17 -2.51
N ALA A 153 -2.92 -18.43 -2.13
CA ALA A 153 -4.13 -19.19 -2.45
C ALA A 153 -5.40 -18.56 -1.85
N ALA A 154 -5.33 -18.10 -0.60
CA ALA A 154 -6.41 -17.39 0.05
C ALA A 154 -6.74 -16.07 -0.67
N HIS A 155 -5.73 -15.33 -1.13
CA HIS A 155 -5.92 -14.09 -1.89
C HIS A 155 -6.58 -14.34 -3.25
N GLN A 156 -6.20 -15.42 -3.94
CA GLN A 156 -6.81 -15.82 -5.21
C GLN A 156 -8.15 -16.58 -5.04
N ASN A 157 -8.54 -16.88 -3.80
CA ASN A 157 -9.73 -17.67 -3.47
C ASN A 157 -9.74 -19.06 -4.14
N ILE A 158 -8.59 -19.75 -4.09
CA ILE A 158 -8.36 -21.11 -4.63
C ILE A 158 -7.78 -22.04 -3.55
N ALA A 159 -7.73 -23.34 -3.84
CA ALA A 159 -7.16 -24.32 -2.91
C ALA A 159 -5.63 -24.14 -2.77
N SER A 160 -5.10 -24.25 -1.55
CA SER A 160 -3.66 -24.12 -1.28
C SER A 160 -2.85 -25.38 -1.63
N ALA A 161 -3.48 -26.56 -1.56
CA ALA A 161 -2.82 -27.86 -1.76
C ALA A 161 -1.92 -27.97 -3.01
N PRO A 162 -2.29 -27.44 -4.20
CA PRO A 162 -1.41 -27.48 -5.38
C PRO A 162 -0.10 -26.70 -5.20
N PHE A 163 -0.11 -25.63 -4.41
CA PHE A 163 1.07 -24.80 -4.12
C PHE A 163 1.88 -25.33 -2.94
N GLU A 164 1.23 -25.96 -1.96
CA GLU A 164 1.92 -26.66 -0.87
C GLU A 164 2.74 -27.84 -1.42
N SER A 165 2.14 -28.66 -2.28
CA SER A 165 2.84 -29.79 -2.92
C SER A 165 4.01 -29.35 -3.80
N MET A 166 3.93 -28.14 -4.38
CA MET A 166 4.99 -27.55 -5.18
C MET A 166 6.25 -27.26 -4.35
N LEU A 167 6.13 -26.96 -3.04
CA LEU A 167 7.28 -26.68 -2.17
C LEU A 167 8.18 -27.92 -1.94
N GLU A 168 7.64 -29.12 -2.16
CA GLU A 168 8.36 -30.39 -2.04
C GLU A 168 9.08 -30.80 -3.34
N GLU A 169 8.88 -30.06 -4.45
CA GLU A 169 9.55 -30.34 -5.71
C GLU A 169 11.04 -29.96 -5.65
N GLU A 170 11.93 -30.96 -5.63
CA GLU A 170 13.40 -30.77 -5.57
C GLU A 170 13.92 -29.85 -6.68
N SER A 171 13.23 -29.78 -7.82
CA SER A 171 13.61 -28.93 -8.94
C SER A 171 13.59 -27.45 -8.60
N ILE A 172 12.73 -26.97 -7.70
CA ILE A 172 12.48 -25.55 -7.48
C ILE A 172 12.68 -25.08 -6.04
N ILE A 173 13.03 -25.99 -5.13
CA ILE A 173 13.20 -25.69 -3.70
C ILE A 173 14.16 -24.50 -3.45
N ASP A 174 15.24 -24.39 -4.24
CA ASP A 174 16.20 -23.29 -4.13
C ASP A 174 15.59 -21.92 -4.49
N LEU A 175 14.58 -21.91 -5.37
CA LEU A 175 13.89 -20.69 -5.79
C LEU A 175 12.85 -20.24 -4.76
N CYS A 176 12.24 -21.19 -4.03
CA CYS A 176 11.18 -20.93 -3.04
C CYS A 176 11.63 -20.03 -1.87
N SER A 177 12.93 -20.04 -1.56
CA SER A 177 13.51 -19.15 -0.54
C SER A 177 13.40 -17.66 -0.88
N ASN A 178 13.26 -17.30 -2.16
CA ASN A 178 13.10 -15.91 -2.56
C ASN A 178 11.59 -15.57 -2.69
N PRO A 179 11.07 -14.59 -1.93
CA PRO A 179 9.64 -14.28 -1.94
C PRO A 179 9.09 -13.93 -3.33
N LEU A 180 9.85 -13.19 -4.14
CA LEU A 180 9.45 -12.83 -5.50
C LEU A 180 9.40 -14.08 -6.39
N ASN A 181 10.42 -14.92 -6.37
CA ASN A 181 10.44 -16.16 -7.16
C ASN A 181 9.28 -17.08 -6.76
N LEU A 182 8.99 -17.22 -5.46
CA LEU A 182 7.90 -18.04 -4.97
C LEU A 182 6.54 -17.54 -5.46
N THR A 183 6.31 -16.22 -5.44
CA THR A 183 5.09 -15.63 -6.03
C THR A 183 4.99 -15.93 -7.53
N LEU A 184 6.09 -15.83 -8.28
CA LEU A 184 6.11 -16.15 -9.71
C LEU A 184 5.84 -17.64 -9.97
N LEU A 185 6.36 -18.53 -9.13
CA LEU A 185 6.09 -19.97 -9.21
C LEU A 185 4.61 -20.27 -8.93
N CYS A 186 4.00 -19.61 -7.95
CA CYS A 186 2.56 -19.72 -7.71
C CYS A 186 1.75 -19.28 -8.95
N LEU A 187 2.11 -18.15 -9.55
CA LEU A 187 1.46 -17.67 -10.77
C LEU A 187 1.64 -18.65 -11.96
N LEU A 188 2.80 -19.30 -12.09
CA LEU A 188 3.00 -20.33 -13.11
C LEU A 188 2.13 -21.56 -12.85
N ARG A 189 2.07 -22.03 -11.60
CA ARG A 189 1.28 -23.21 -11.20
C ARG A 189 -0.22 -22.98 -11.37
N GLU A 190 -0.67 -21.73 -11.32
CA GLU A 190 -2.05 -21.33 -11.63
C GLU A 190 -2.35 -21.36 -13.14
N GLU A 191 -1.39 -20.97 -13.99
CA GLU A 191 -1.58 -20.79 -15.44
C GLU A 191 -1.21 -22.03 -16.30
N GLU A 192 -0.34 -22.93 -15.82
CA GLU A 192 0.09 -24.14 -16.55
C GLU A 192 -0.57 -25.40 -15.97
N GLU A 193 -1.30 -26.15 -16.80
CA GLU A 193 -1.79 -27.51 -16.46
C GLU A 193 -0.65 -28.55 -16.39
N ASP A 194 0.54 -28.21 -16.89
CA ASP A 194 1.68 -29.11 -17.02
C ASP A 194 2.59 -29.08 -15.77
N THR A 195 3.06 -30.26 -15.36
CA THR A 195 3.53 -30.54 -13.99
C THR A 195 5.02 -30.26 -13.77
N GLN A 196 5.77 -29.89 -14.80
CA GLN A 196 7.24 -29.76 -14.71
C GLN A 196 7.70 -28.31 -14.56
N LEU A 197 7.66 -27.81 -13.33
CA LEU A 197 8.25 -26.53 -12.98
C LEU A 197 9.76 -26.57 -13.19
N ARG A 198 10.27 -25.52 -13.85
CA ARG A 198 11.67 -25.46 -14.31
C ARG A 198 12.60 -25.00 -13.18
N ASN A 199 13.76 -25.64 -13.10
CA ASN A 199 14.66 -25.59 -11.95
C ASN A 199 15.62 -24.39 -11.86
N THR A 200 15.64 -23.48 -12.84
CA THR A 200 16.54 -22.33 -12.80
C THR A 200 15.78 -21.02 -12.80
N ARG A 201 16.37 -20.01 -12.15
CA ARG A 201 15.86 -18.64 -12.17
C ARG A 201 15.64 -18.17 -13.62
N THR A 202 16.59 -18.39 -14.51
CA THR A 202 16.46 -18.02 -15.93
C THR A 202 15.25 -18.68 -16.58
N ALA A 203 15.01 -19.96 -16.29
CA ALA A 203 13.86 -20.68 -16.83
C ALA A 203 12.54 -20.15 -16.27
N LEU A 204 12.46 -19.86 -14.96
CA LEU A 204 11.32 -19.21 -14.32
C LEU A 204 10.98 -17.88 -15.00
N TYR A 205 11.95 -16.98 -15.14
CA TYR A 205 11.74 -15.69 -15.82
C TYR A 205 11.40 -15.86 -17.31
N THR A 206 11.90 -16.91 -17.97
CA THR A 206 11.54 -17.22 -19.37
C THR A 206 10.08 -17.66 -19.49
N SER A 207 9.58 -18.48 -18.57
CA SER A 207 8.16 -18.88 -18.52
C SER A 207 7.25 -17.69 -18.24
N ILE A 208 7.60 -16.87 -17.24
CA ILE A 208 6.87 -15.62 -16.97
C ILE A 208 6.88 -14.70 -18.19
N HIS A 209 8.04 -14.61 -18.87
CA HIS A 209 8.17 -13.80 -20.07
C HIS A 209 7.20 -14.23 -21.18
N ARG A 210 7.11 -15.55 -21.41
CA ARG A 210 6.17 -16.16 -22.35
C ARG A 210 4.72 -15.81 -22.01
N ILE A 211 4.31 -15.96 -20.74
CA ILE A 211 2.94 -15.66 -20.30
C ILE A 211 2.60 -14.18 -20.54
N ILE A 212 3.48 -13.25 -20.14
CA ILE A 212 3.24 -11.81 -20.34
C ILE A 212 3.09 -11.51 -21.84
N LYS A 213 3.95 -12.10 -22.69
CA LYS A 213 3.88 -11.94 -24.15
C LYS A 213 2.56 -12.47 -24.72
N GLU A 214 2.11 -13.65 -24.32
CA GLU A 214 0.85 -14.24 -24.77
C GLU A 214 -0.37 -13.42 -24.31
N LYS A 215 -0.37 -12.95 -23.05
CA LYS A 215 -1.42 -12.07 -22.53
C LYS A 215 -1.44 -10.73 -23.27
N ALA A 216 -0.28 -10.14 -23.57
CA ALA A 216 -0.18 -8.92 -24.35
C ALA A 216 -0.68 -9.11 -25.80
N ALA A 217 -0.32 -10.22 -26.45
CA ALA A 217 -0.79 -10.57 -27.80
C ALA A 217 -2.32 -10.65 -27.86
N LYS A 218 -2.93 -11.36 -26.89
CA LYS A 218 -4.39 -11.45 -26.75
C LYS A 218 -5.02 -10.08 -26.50
N ARG A 219 -4.51 -9.32 -25.52
CA ARG A 219 -5.05 -8.00 -25.12
C ARG A 219 -4.99 -6.97 -26.26
N LEU A 220 -3.90 -6.96 -27.01
CA LEU A 220 -3.68 -6.00 -28.10
C LEU A 220 -4.20 -6.50 -29.45
N ASN A 221 -4.75 -7.72 -29.51
CA ASN A 221 -5.16 -8.38 -30.74
C ASN A 221 -4.05 -8.40 -31.80
N LEU A 222 -2.84 -8.76 -31.38
CA LEU A 222 -1.64 -8.84 -32.22
C LEU A 222 -1.09 -10.26 -32.23
N ALA A 223 -0.43 -10.64 -33.33
CA ALA A 223 0.36 -11.86 -33.38
C ALA A 223 1.53 -11.78 -32.37
N PRO A 224 1.89 -12.87 -31.67
CA PRO A 224 3.00 -12.87 -30.71
C PRO A 224 4.33 -12.35 -31.28
N GLU A 225 4.59 -12.59 -32.56
CA GLU A 225 5.78 -12.09 -33.27
C GLU A 225 5.74 -10.56 -33.41
N LYS A 226 4.57 -9.98 -33.65
CA LYS A 226 4.41 -8.53 -33.72
C LYS A 226 4.59 -7.87 -32.36
N VAL A 227 4.11 -8.51 -31.28
CA VAL A 227 4.36 -8.05 -29.91
C VAL A 227 5.86 -8.05 -29.61
N GLU A 228 6.56 -9.13 -29.98
CA GLU A 228 8.01 -9.24 -29.84
C GLU A 228 8.74 -8.11 -30.55
N GLU A 229 8.50 -7.95 -31.84
CA GLU A 229 9.26 -7.03 -32.69
C GLU A 229 8.93 -5.56 -32.42
N SER A 230 7.65 -5.25 -32.26
CA SER A 230 7.18 -3.86 -32.25
C SER A 230 7.11 -3.26 -30.86
N LEU A 231 6.98 -4.08 -29.80
CA LEU A 231 6.76 -3.59 -28.44
C LEU A 231 7.84 -4.06 -27.46
N LEU A 232 8.22 -5.33 -27.50
CA LEU A 232 9.19 -5.89 -26.55
C LEU A 232 10.64 -5.58 -26.90
N ARG A 233 11.08 -5.70 -28.15
CA ARG A 233 12.45 -5.35 -28.55
C ARG A 233 12.86 -3.91 -28.22
N PRO A 234 12.00 -2.89 -28.44
CA PRO A 234 12.26 -1.54 -27.96
C PRO A 234 12.45 -1.51 -26.44
N LEU A 235 11.62 -2.23 -25.69
CA LEU A 235 11.71 -2.32 -24.24
C LEU A 235 12.99 -3.00 -23.77
N TYR A 236 13.46 -4.07 -24.44
CA TYR A 236 14.72 -4.73 -24.08
C TYR A 236 15.92 -3.82 -24.29
N ARG A 237 15.98 -3.15 -25.45
CA ARG A 237 17.03 -2.17 -25.74
C ARG A 237 17.02 -1.09 -24.67
N PHE A 238 15.83 -0.59 -24.37
CA PHE A 238 15.64 0.44 -23.38
C PHE A 238 16.12 -0.01 -21.98
N ALA A 239 15.71 -1.20 -21.52
CA ALA A 239 16.16 -1.78 -20.26
C ALA A 239 17.68 -2.01 -20.22
N PHE A 240 18.28 -2.42 -21.34
CA PHE A 240 19.72 -2.60 -21.47
C PHE A 240 20.47 -1.26 -21.37
N GLU A 241 20.02 -0.22 -22.07
CA GLU A 241 20.60 1.12 -22.02
C GLU A 241 20.48 1.75 -20.62
N ALA A 242 19.34 1.59 -19.95
CA ALA A 242 19.14 2.05 -18.57
C ALA A 242 20.08 1.31 -17.60
N HIS A 243 20.20 -0.01 -17.74
CA HIS A 243 21.12 -0.82 -16.95
C HIS A 243 22.59 -0.37 -17.11
N GLN A 244 23.02 -0.06 -18.34
CA GLN A 244 24.37 0.45 -18.59
C GLN A 244 24.68 1.77 -17.89
N LYS A 245 23.66 2.58 -17.62
CA LYS A 245 23.78 3.86 -16.90
C LYS A 245 23.52 3.74 -15.39
N ASN A 246 23.26 2.54 -14.90
CA ASN A 246 22.80 2.28 -13.54
C ASN A 246 21.48 3.03 -13.20
N GLU A 247 20.64 3.28 -14.21
CA GLU A 247 19.32 3.88 -14.07
C GLU A 247 18.28 2.77 -13.80
N THR A 248 17.66 2.78 -12.63
CA THR A 248 16.64 1.81 -12.21
C THR A 248 15.21 2.34 -12.30
N VAL A 249 15.07 3.67 -12.32
CA VAL A 249 13.81 4.38 -12.49
C VAL A 249 13.90 5.19 -13.77
N VAL A 250 12.91 5.03 -14.63
CA VAL A 250 12.89 5.69 -15.94
C VAL A 250 11.69 6.63 -16.00
N ARG A 251 11.97 7.87 -16.39
CA ARG A 251 10.97 8.94 -16.43
C ARG A 251 10.35 9.03 -17.81
N GLU A 252 9.12 9.53 -17.87
CA GLU A 252 8.37 9.73 -19.13
C GLU A 252 9.18 10.50 -20.20
N ASN A 253 10.07 11.40 -19.77
CA ASN A 253 10.97 12.15 -20.66
C ASN A 253 12.04 11.30 -21.34
N ASP A 254 12.51 10.23 -20.72
CA ASP A 254 13.52 9.31 -21.28
C ASP A 254 12.93 8.49 -22.43
N PHE A 255 11.61 8.34 -22.46
CA PHE A 255 10.85 7.58 -23.45
C PHE A 255 10.44 8.37 -24.69
N LYS A 256 10.77 9.66 -24.80
CA LYS A 256 10.52 10.46 -26.03
C LYS A 256 11.18 9.87 -27.29
N LYS A 257 12.18 8.99 -27.09
CA LYS A 257 12.89 8.28 -28.16
C LYS A 257 12.25 6.94 -28.57
N VAL A 258 11.29 6.43 -27.79
CA VAL A 258 10.64 5.13 -28.02
C VAL A 258 9.33 5.35 -28.77
N LYS A 259 9.22 4.83 -30.01
CA LYS A 259 7.95 4.83 -30.75
C LYS A 259 6.93 3.91 -30.05
N ASN A 260 5.66 4.30 -30.07
CA ASN A 260 4.52 3.51 -29.53
C ASN A 260 4.57 3.24 -28.01
N PHE A 261 5.16 4.14 -27.22
CA PHE A 261 5.33 3.99 -25.77
C PHE A 261 4.06 3.58 -25.01
N GLN A 262 2.92 4.18 -25.33
CA GLN A 262 1.64 3.84 -24.68
C GLN A 262 1.30 2.35 -24.85
N GLN A 263 1.51 1.81 -26.05
CA GLN A 263 1.32 0.38 -26.33
C GLN A 263 2.41 -0.50 -25.68
N VAL A 264 3.63 0.02 -25.49
CA VAL A 264 4.70 -0.67 -24.75
C VAL A 264 4.34 -0.81 -23.27
N CYS A 265 3.77 0.22 -22.64
CA CYS A 265 3.25 0.15 -21.27
C CYS A 265 2.11 -0.86 -21.15
N GLU A 266 1.26 -0.95 -22.18
CA GLU A 266 0.16 -1.92 -22.25
C GLU A 266 0.63 -3.38 -22.41
N VAL A 267 1.93 -3.67 -22.54
CA VAL A 267 2.45 -5.04 -22.56
C VAL A 267 2.46 -5.68 -21.17
N GLY A 268 2.58 -4.87 -20.10
CA GLY A 268 2.50 -5.34 -18.70
C GLY A 268 3.85 -5.58 -18.02
N TYR A 269 4.97 -5.18 -18.63
CA TYR A 269 6.28 -5.14 -17.97
C TYR A 269 6.53 -3.87 -17.16
N LEU A 270 5.85 -2.79 -17.52
CA LEU A 270 6.01 -1.49 -16.89
C LEU A 270 4.75 -1.14 -16.12
N THR A 271 4.92 -0.71 -14.89
CA THR A 271 3.85 -0.05 -14.12
C THR A 271 4.04 1.45 -14.26
N ARG A 272 3.01 2.17 -14.70
CA ARG A 272 3.06 3.63 -14.76
C ARG A 272 2.87 4.18 -13.35
N GLU A 273 3.92 4.74 -12.78
CA GLU A 273 3.84 5.46 -11.53
C GLU A 273 3.61 6.94 -11.85
N LEU A 274 2.52 7.52 -11.33
CA LEU A 274 2.32 8.96 -11.39
C LEU A 274 3.25 9.57 -10.33
N SER A 275 4.17 10.44 -10.75
CA SER A 275 4.99 11.25 -9.84
C SER A 275 4.12 12.30 -9.16
N MET A 276 3.27 11.85 -8.24
CA MET A 276 2.53 12.70 -7.32
C MET A 276 3.38 12.84 -6.06
N SER A 277 3.43 14.04 -5.46
CA SER A 277 3.92 14.21 -4.09
C SER A 277 3.28 13.12 -3.21
N ARG A 278 4.11 12.35 -2.50
CA ARG A 278 3.69 11.08 -1.88
C ARG A 278 2.75 11.26 -0.67
N LEU A 279 2.54 12.51 -0.27
CA LEU A 279 1.46 12.96 0.58
C LEU A 279 0.58 13.91 -0.25
N GLN A 280 -0.72 13.65 -0.32
CA GLN A 280 -1.70 14.64 -0.81
C GLN A 280 -2.58 15.09 0.35
N PRO A 281 -2.96 16.38 0.41
CA PRO A 281 -4.11 16.79 1.17
C PRO A 281 -5.35 16.23 0.48
N GLU A 282 -6.14 15.41 1.19
CA GLU A 282 -7.51 15.18 0.77
C GLU A 282 -8.22 16.53 0.77
N ASN A 283 -8.80 16.90 -0.37
CA ASN A 283 -9.76 18.01 -0.47
C ASN A 283 -11.00 17.66 0.36
N ILE A 284 -10.89 17.79 1.68
CA ILE A 284 -12.05 17.80 2.58
C ILE A 284 -12.61 19.22 2.50
N GLU A 285 -13.50 19.43 1.54
CA GLU A 285 -14.50 20.48 1.66
C GLU A 285 -15.22 20.25 2.98
N LYS A 286 -14.88 21.05 3.99
CA LYS A 286 -15.62 21.11 5.23
C LYS A 286 -17.00 21.67 4.92
N GLN A 287 -18.04 20.86 5.11
CA GLN A 287 -19.35 21.36 5.52
C GLN A 287 -19.60 20.96 6.97
N PRO A 288 -20.26 21.81 7.77
CA PRO A 288 -20.39 21.63 9.20
C PRO A 288 -21.33 20.47 9.54
N ALA A 289 -21.11 19.91 10.73
CA ALA A 289 -21.85 18.81 11.31
C ALA A 289 -23.36 19.08 11.34
N ASP A 290 -24.12 18.18 10.72
CA ASP A 290 -25.35 17.56 11.24
C ASP A 290 -25.83 16.53 10.21
N MET A 291 -25.97 15.27 10.64
CA MET A 291 -26.52 14.09 9.92
C MET A 291 -26.31 14.06 8.40
N VAL A 292 -25.49 13.15 7.87
CA VAL A 292 -25.46 12.86 6.42
C VAL A 292 -26.90 12.53 5.98
N PRO A 293 -27.58 13.43 5.24
CA PRO A 293 -28.98 13.24 4.93
C PRO A 293 -29.09 12.08 3.95
N PRO A 294 -30.17 11.26 4.03
CA PRO A 294 -30.35 10.14 3.12
C PRO A 294 -30.27 10.65 1.68
N ILE A 295 -29.61 9.86 0.83
CA ILE A 295 -29.51 10.19 -0.59
C ILE A 295 -30.94 10.13 -1.14
N LEU A 296 -31.47 11.30 -1.51
CA LEU A 296 -32.79 11.46 -2.09
C LEU A 296 -32.77 11.03 -3.55
N ARG A 297 -33.90 10.51 -4.04
CA ARG A 297 -34.07 10.14 -5.46
C ARG A 297 -33.72 11.29 -6.41
N SER A 298 -34.11 12.51 -6.07
CA SER A 298 -33.80 13.72 -6.84
C SER A 298 -32.31 14.04 -6.93
N LYS A 299 -31.49 13.59 -5.97
CA LYS A 299 -30.03 13.70 -6.05
C LYS A 299 -29.44 12.67 -7.02
N VAL A 300 -29.93 11.42 -6.96
CA VAL A 300 -29.52 10.36 -7.89
C VAL A 300 -29.88 10.75 -9.32
N GLU A 301 -31.10 11.25 -9.54
CA GLU A 301 -31.59 11.69 -10.84
C GLU A 301 -30.74 12.83 -11.43
N LYS A 302 -30.47 13.88 -10.64
CA LYS A 302 -29.58 14.98 -11.05
C LYS A 302 -28.18 14.49 -11.41
N ALA A 303 -27.61 13.58 -10.61
CA ALA A 303 -26.30 13.02 -10.88
C ALA A 303 -26.31 12.21 -12.17
N THR A 304 -27.29 11.33 -12.37
CA THR A 304 -27.44 10.51 -13.58
C THR A 304 -27.57 11.38 -14.84
N ILE A 305 -28.32 12.48 -14.80
CA ILE A 305 -28.45 13.43 -15.93
C ILE A 305 -27.11 14.08 -16.29
N GLN A 306 -26.30 14.45 -15.30
CA GLN A 306 -25.01 15.11 -15.50
C GLN A 306 -23.92 14.18 -16.05
N MET A 307 -24.12 12.86 -16.00
CA MET A 307 -23.15 11.90 -16.51
C MET A 307 -23.08 11.95 -18.04
N LYS A 308 -21.88 11.96 -18.62
CA LYS A 308 -21.67 12.08 -20.07
C LYS A 308 -21.86 10.73 -20.78
N ASN A 309 -22.62 10.72 -21.88
CA ASN A 309 -22.79 9.56 -22.77
C ASN A 309 -21.51 9.24 -23.55
N GLY A 310 -21.43 8.03 -24.11
CA GLY A 310 -20.33 7.57 -24.96
C GLY A 310 -19.08 7.15 -24.19
N LYS A 311 -19.22 6.88 -22.88
CA LYS A 311 -18.14 6.30 -22.07
C LYS A 311 -18.15 4.78 -22.21
N SER A 312 -16.96 4.18 -22.24
CA SER A 312 -16.80 2.73 -22.22
C SER A 312 -17.54 2.12 -21.03
N PRO A 313 -18.18 0.95 -21.20
CA PRO A 313 -18.81 0.24 -20.08
C PRO A 313 -17.83 0.03 -18.92
N GLY A 314 -18.36 -0.01 -17.70
CA GLY A 314 -17.60 -0.52 -16.56
C GLY A 314 -17.22 -1.99 -16.75
N GLU A 315 -16.45 -2.53 -15.82
CA GLU A 315 -16.03 -3.95 -15.82
C GLU A 315 -17.23 -4.91 -15.82
N ASP A 316 -18.37 -4.45 -15.29
CA ASP A 316 -19.68 -5.10 -15.27
C ASP A 316 -20.49 -5.00 -16.58
N GLN A 317 -19.93 -4.38 -17.63
CA GLN A 317 -20.56 -4.10 -18.92
C GLN A 317 -21.78 -3.17 -18.85
N VAL A 318 -22.00 -2.48 -17.73
CA VAL A 318 -23.08 -1.50 -17.59
C VAL A 318 -22.61 -0.15 -18.13
N VAL A 319 -23.22 0.31 -19.22
CA VAL A 319 -22.99 1.65 -19.76
C VAL A 319 -23.95 2.66 -19.13
N ILE A 320 -23.53 3.92 -19.07
CA ILE A 320 -24.35 5.00 -18.49
C ILE A 320 -25.69 5.17 -19.21
N GLU A 321 -25.74 4.85 -20.50
CA GLU A 321 -26.96 4.84 -21.31
C GLU A 321 -27.96 3.80 -20.80
N MET A 322 -27.50 2.64 -20.32
CA MET A 322 -28.35 1.62 -19.71
C MET A 322 -28.88 2.07 -18.35
N VAL A 323 -28.06 2.76 -17.56
CA VAL A 323 -28.48 3.35 -16.28
C VAL A 323 -29.50 4.48 -16.50
N LYS A 324 -29.30 5.32 -17.53
CA LYS A 324 -30.23 6.37 -17.95
C LYS A 324 -31.53 5.80 -18.52
N ALA A 325 -31.45 4.77 -19.36
CA ALA A 325 -32.60 4.11 -19.98
C ALA A 325 -33.43 3.30 -18.98
N GLY A 326 -32.80 2.80 -17.92
CA GLY A 326 -33.45 2.10 -16.81
C GLY A 326 -34.38 2.98 -15.96
N GLY A 327 -34.37 4.30 -16.19
CA GLY A 327 -35.33 5.25 -15.65
C GLY A 327 -35.54 5.13 -14.14
N ASP A 328 -36.79 5.27 -13.72
CA ASP A 328 -37.19 5.28 -12.31
C ASP A 328 -36.76 4.04 -11.52
N ILE A 329 -36.78 2.86 -12.16
CA ILE A 329 -36.52 1.57 -11.51
C ILE A 329 -35.05 1.47 -11.09
N ILE A 330 -34.13 1.83 -11.99
CA ILE A 330 -32.69 1.79 -11.70
C ILE A 330 -32.29 2.93 -10.75
N GLN A 331 -32.90 4.11 -10.89
CA GLN A 331 -32.65 5.24 -9.97
C GLN A 331 -33.05 4.92 -8.53
N GLU A 332 -34.18 4.26 -8.32
CA GLU A 332 -34.64 3.86 -6.99
C GLU A 332 -33.74 2.77 -6.40
N LYS A 333 -33.28 1.80 -7.21
CA LYS A 333 -32.36 0.76 -6.75
C LYS A 333 -30.99 1.30 -6.36
N LEU A 334 -30.45 2.25 -7.12
CA LEU A 334 -29.21 2.94 -6.77
C LEU A 334 -29.36 3.74 -5.48
N ARG A 335 -30.50 4.42 -5.29
CA ARG A 335 -30.83 5.12 -4.03
C ARG A 335 -30.82 4.16 -2.84
N GLU A 336 -31.44 2.99 -2.99
CA GLU A 336 -31.45 1.96 -1.95
C GLU A 336 -30.04 1.45 -1.63
N ILE A 337 -29.25 1.11 -2.65
CA ILE A 337 -27.87 0.61 -2.48
C ILE A 337 -27.00 1.66 -1.78
N PHE A 338 -27.03 2.91 -2.23
CA PHE A 338 -26.20 3.94 -1.62
C PHE A 338 -26.60 4.24 -0.18
N ASN A 339 -27.89 4.23 0.14
CA ASN A 339 -28.33 4.36 1.54
C ASN A 339 -28.01 3.11 2.37
N LYS A 340 -28.03 1.90 1.78
CA LYS A 340 -27.66 0.66 2.45
C LYS A 340 -26.16 0.61 2.80
N VAL A 341 -25.30 1.07 1.90
CA VAL A 341 -23.85 1.22 2.18
C VAL A 341 -23.64 2.21 3.34
N ILE A 342 -24.41 3.30 3.39
CA ILE A 342 -24.41 4.26 4.51
C ILE A 342 -24.99 3.65 5.81
N GLU A 343 -25.81 2.60 5.74
CA GLU A 343 -26.35 1.88 6.90
C GLU A 343 -25.43 0.77 7.42
N GLU A 344 -24.73 0.06 6.53
CA GLU A 344 -23.81 -1.03 6.88
C GLU A 344 -22.56 -0.52 7.63
N GLU A 345 -22.19 0.76 7.47
CA GLU A 345 -21.15 1.43 8.28
C GLU A 345 -21.57 1.73 9.74
N LYS A 346 -22.80 1.38 10.18
CA LYS A 346 -23.36 1.72 11.51
C LYS A 346 -23.48 0.56 12.50
N ILE A 347 -23.05 -0.67 12.15
CA ILE A 347 -23.21 -1.89 12.97
C ILE A 347 -21.86 -2.60 13.14
N LEU A 348 -21.47 -2.92 14.38
CA LEU A 348 -20.22 -3.61 14.72
C LEU A 348 -20.49 -4.88 15.53
N ARG A 349 -20.03 -6.04 15.05
CA ARG A 349 -20.26 -7.35 15.68
C ARG A 349 -18.97 -8.15 15.84
N PHE A 350 -18.72 -8.64 17.05
CA PHE A 350 -17.63 -9.56 17.37
C PHE A 350 -18.19 -10.93 17.79
N TYR A 351 -17.79 -11.98 17.08
CA TYR A 351 -18.14 -13.36 17.40
C TYR A 351 -16.88 -14.14 17.77
N GLN A 352 -16.91 -14.86 18.90
CA GLN A 352 -15.82 -15.73 19.36
C GLN A 352 -14.46 -15.04 19.56
N LEU A 353 -14.47 -13.73 19.84
CA LEU A 353 -13.26 -12.96 20.07
C LEU A 353 -12.71 -13.22 21.48
N GLU A 354 -11.46 -13.66 21.57
CA GLU A 354 -10.69 -13.76 22.81
C GLU A 354 -10.21 -12.36 23.20
N MET A 355 -10.91 -11.73 24.15
CA MET A 355 -10.65 -10.36 24.57
C MET A 355 -10.14 -10.36 26.01
N ALA A 356 -8.86 -10.07 26.21
CA ALA A 356 -8.29 -9.88 27.54
C ALA A 356 -8.53 -8.45 28.07
N ASP A 357 -8.45 -8.24 29.39
CA ASP A 357 -8.58 -6.90 29.99
C ASP A 357 -7.66 -5.84 29.37
N SER A 358 -6.47 -6.26 28.91
CA SER A 358 -5.45 -5.39 28.32
C SER A 358 -5.88 -4.70 27.03
N VAL A 359 -6.83 -5.28 26.27
CA VAL A 359 -7.29 -4.74 24.99
C VAL A 359 -8.60 -3.95 25.10
N VAL A 360 -9.26 -4.01 26.26
CA VAL A 360 -10.52 -3.30 26.51
C VAL A 360 -10.41 -1.78 26.27
N PRO A 361 -9.35 -1.07 26.73
CA PRO A 361 -9.22 0.36 26.48
C PRO A 361 -9.18 0.72 24.99
N SER A 362 -8.51 -0.10 24.17
CA SER A 362 -8.43 0.12 22.71
C SER A 362 -9.75 -0.18 22.01
N VAL A 363 -10.48 -1.19 22.47
CA VAL A 363 -11.85 -1.46 21.97
C VAL A 363 -12.78 -0.31 22.34
N CYS A 364 -12.64 0.25 23.54
CA CYS A 364 -13.39 1.43 23.97
C CYS A 364 -13.12 2.64 23.09
N GLU A 365 -11.84 2.97 22.87
CA GLU A 365 -11.41 4.08 22.01
C GLU A 365 -11.90 3.90 20.56
N MET A 366 -11.86 2.66 20.04
CA MET A 366 -12.38 2.33 18.73
C MET A 366 -13.90 2.57 18.66
N ILE A 367 -14.69 2.08 19.61
CA ILE A 367 -16.15 2.30 19.63
C ILE A 367 -16.49 3.79 19.77
N GLU A 368 -15.73 4.53 20.58
CA GLU A 368 -15.89 5.98 20.74
C GLU A 368 -15.53 6.76 19.46
N SER A 369 -14.54 6.27 18.69
CA SER A 369 -14.19 6.83 17.39
C SER A 369 -15.27 6.60 16.32
N LEU A 370 -16.08 5.55 16.48
CA LEU A 370 -17.20 5.20 15.61
C LEU A 370 -18.46 5.98 16.04
N LYS A 371 -18.46 7.28 15.74
CA LYS A 371 -19.52 8.22 16.14
C LYS A 371 -20.90 7.91 15.52
N GLU A 372 -20.95 7.17 14.42
CA GLU A 372 -22.21 6.78 13.77
C GLU A 372 -22.66 5.35 14.13
N LEU A 373 -21.93 4.67 15.02
CA LEU A 373 -22.25 3.31 15.46
C LEU A 373 -23.58 3.30 16.24
N ARG A 374 -24.51 2.45 15.80
CA ARG A 374 -25.85 2.31 16.39
C ARG A 374 -26.07 0.95 17.04
N GLU A 375 -25.29 -0.06 16.67
CA GLU A 375 -25.38 -1.39 17.26
C GLU A 375 -23.99 -1.99 17.50
N PHE A 376 -23.76 -2.46 18.73
CA PHE A 376 -22.56 -3.18 19.14
C PHE A 376 -22.95 -4.54 19.73
N THR A 377 -22.46 -5.63 19.13
CA THR A 377 -22.70 -7.00 19.62
C THR A 377 -21.38 -7.73 19.89
N SER A 378 -21.28 -8.40 21.03
CA SER A 378 -20.17 -9.32 21.37
C SER A 378 -20.73 -10.61 21.98
N ASP A 379 -20.49 -11.75 21.30
CA ASP A 379 -21.08 -13.04 21.69
C ASP A 379 -20.01 -14.16 21.74
N LEU A 380 -20.19 -15.10 22.68
CA LEU A 380 -19.37 -16.32 22.88
C LEU A 380 -17.87 -16.09 23.15
N GLN A 381 -17.51 -15.46 24.27
CA GLN A 381 -16.10 -15.39 24.72
C GLN A 381 -15.56 -16.79 25.07
N ARG A 382 -14.43 -17.18 24.46
CA ARG A 382 -13.86 -18.54 24.58
C ARG A 382 -13.04 -18.79 25.84
N ASP A 383 -12.58 -17.75 26.53
CA ASP A 383 -11.78 -17.88 27.74
C ASP A 383 -12.15 -16.83 28.82
N LYS A 384 -11.73 -17.07 30.07
CA LYS A 384 -11.98 -16.18 31.22
C LYS A 384 -11.00 -15.00 31.28
N SER A 385 -10.40 -14.63 30.16
CA SER A 385 -9.36 -13.61 30.08
C SER A 385 -9.89 -12.19 30.23
N LEU A 386 -11.19 -11.97 29.97
CA LEU A 386 -11.89 -10.76 30.37
C LEU A 386 -12.42 -10.90 31.79
N THR A 387 -11.85 -10.14 32.73
CA THR A 387 -12.30 -10.14 34.12
C THR A 387 -13.50 -9.20 34.31
N GLU A 388 -14.12 -9.25 35.49
CA GLU A 388 -15.20 -8.33 35.86
C GLU A 388 -14.77 -6.86 35.77
N GLU A 389 -13.47 -6.59 35.94
CA GLU A 389 -12.89 -5.25 35.97
C GLU A 389 -12.63 -4.73 34.56
N GLY A 390 -12.25 -5.61 33.62
CA GLY A 390 -12.30 -5.31 32.19
C GLY A 390 -13.74 -5.08 31.69
N PHE A 391 -14.70 -5.86 32.17
CA PHE A 391 -16.11 -5.67 31.80
C PHE A 391 -16.69 -4.34 32.34
N LYS A 392 -16.32 -3.93 33.56
CA LYS A 392 -16.71 -2.62 34.13
C LYS A 392 -16.22 -1.46 33.27
N GLN A 393 -15.09 -1.59 32.57
CA GLN A 393 -14.58 -0.55 31.67
C GLN A 393 -15.38 -0.43 30.36
N LEU A 394 -16.13 -1.45 29.96
CA LEU A 394 -17.06 -1.39 28.82
C LEU A 394 -18.40 -0.73 29.20
N LYS A 395 -18.80 -0.76 30.47
CA LYS A 395 -20.08 -0.20 30.96
C LYS A 395 -20.38 1.27 30.56
N PRO A 396 -19.41 2.20 30.49
CA PRO A 396 -19.67 3.57 30.07
C PRO A 396 -20.16 3.66 28.62
N ILE A 397 -19.66 2.78 27.74
CA ILE A 397 -20.01 2.74 26.32
C ILE A 397 -21.40 2.15 26.11
N VAL A 398 -21.77 1.15 26.91
CA VAL A 398 -23.12 0.54 26.96
C VAL A 398 -24.20 1.57 27.31
N LYS A 399 -23.83 2.70 27.94
CA LYS A 399 -24.75 3.78 28.33
C LYS A 399 -24.83 4.94 27.32
N ARG A 400 -24.17 4.84 26.17
CA ARG A 400 -24.26 5.85 25.11
C ARG A 400 -25.68 5.90 24.55
N ASN A 401 -26.34 7.07 24.65
CA ASN A 401 -27.69 7.26 24.08
C ASN A 401 -27.69 6.95 22.57
N GLY A 402 -28.55 6.01 22.16
CA GLY A 402 -28.72 5.60 20.77
C GLY A 402 -27.85 4.43 20.29
N LEU A 403 -27.02 3.83 21.17
CA LEU A 403 -26.24 2.63 20.88
C LEU A 403 -26.90 1.39 21.51
N ASN A 404 -27.48 0.51 20.69
CA ASN A 404 -27.98 -0.78 21.13
C ASN A 404 -26.82 -1.73 21.36
N THR A 405 -26.69 -2.25 22.58
CA THR A 405 -25.54 -3.05 23.00
C THR A 405 -25.98 -4.42 23.49
N PHE A 406 -25.41 -5.49 22.94
CA PHE A 406 -25.61 -6.86 23.41
C PHE A 406 -24.26 -7.54 23.66
N VAL A 407 -23.96 -7.86 24.91
CA VAL A 407 -22.70 -8.52 25.29
C VAL A 407 -23.00 -9.73 26.16
N ARG A 408 -22.54 -10.92 25.74
CA ARG A 408 -22.77 -12.18 26.46
C ARG A 408 -21.42 -12.81 26.84
N SER A 409 -21.11 -12.81 28.14
CA SER A 409 -19.91 -13.44 28.70
C SER A 409 -20.27 -14.74 29.42
N ALA A 410 -19.37 -15.73 29.38
CA ALA A 410 -19.51 -16.99 30.11
C ALA A 410 -19.44 -16.83 31.65
N LEU A 411 -19.12 -15.63 32.15
CA LEU A 411 -19.03 -15.30 33.57
C LEU A 411 -20.38 -14.99 34.25
N PHE A 412 -21.48 -14.88 33.50
CA PHE A 412 -22.81 -14.53 34.01
C PHE A 412 -23.87 -15.63 33.76
N TYR A 413 -23.54 -16.87 34.14
CA TYR A 413 -24.54 -17.90 34.46
C TYR A 413 -24.58 -18.13 35.97
#